data_AF-A0A0C9T0M7-F1
#
_entry.id   AF-A0A0C9T0M7-F1
#
_cell.length_a   1.000
_cell.length_b   1.000
_cell.length_c   1.000
_cell.angle_alpha   90.00
_cell.angle_beta   90.00
_cell.angle_gamma   90.00
#
_symmetry.space_group_name_H-M   'P 1'
#
loop_
_entity.id
_entity.type
_entity.pdbx_description
1 polymer ?
#
loop_
_entity_poly.entity_id
_entity_poly.type
_entity_poly.pdbx_seq_one_letter_code
_entity_poly.pdbx_strand_id
1 'polypeptide(L)'
;MKNWFKGPTGEAEQVPELELLHDVKTHWDSTYAMINCLCALRLAVNYFLALPNQKELKDYVLSCPQWLVLEDFEHILQVPHKVQQRMSSESLPRLGSAVPCFELFMSVWEMLGATHPHVKPWTDVGLEWATKYYQR
;
A
#
# COMPACT_ATOMS: atom_id res chain seq x y z
N MET A 1 -21.24 5.25 -11.82
CA MET A 1 -20.90 4.53 -13.06
C MET A 1 -21.09 3.02 -12.88
N LYS A 2 -22.30 2.47 -13.04
CA LYS A 2 -22.51 1.01 -12.89
C LYS A 2 -22.23 0.30 -14.23
N ASN A 3 -21.41 -0.76 -14.19
CA ASN A 3 -21.14 -1.72 -15.29
C ASN A 3 -20.32 -1.24 -16.49
N TRP A 4 -19.54 -0.16 -16.36
CA TRP A 4 -18.65 0.31 -17.44
C TRP A 4 -17.33 -0.47 -17.51
N PHE A 5 -16.84 -0.94 -16.37
CA PHE A 5 -15.58 -1.68 -16.28
C PHE A 5 -15.86 -3.18 -16.34
N LYS A 6 -15.03 -3.89 -17.09
CA LYS A 6 -15.08 -5.34 -17.22
C LYS A 6 -13.79 -5.93 -16.68
N GLY A 7 -13.91 -6.93 -15.83
CA GLY A 7 -12.77 -7.70 -15.32
C GLY A 7 -12.12 -8.57 -16.41
N PRO A 8 -11.03 -9.27 -16.10
CA PRO A 8 -10.30 -10.14 -17.04
C PRO A 8 -11.18 -11.23 -17.68
N THR A 9 -12.24 -11.64 -16.99
CA THR A 9 -13.22 -12.66 -17.42
C THR A 9 -14.43 -12.06 -18.18
N GLY A 10 -14.48 -10.75 -18.36
CA GLY A 10 -15.56 -10.04 -19.07
C GLY A 10 -16.78 -9.69 -18.20
N GLU A 11 -16.79 -10.08 -16.93
CA GLU A 11 -17.82 -9.71 -15.96
C GLU A 11 -17.76 -8.24 -15.59
N ALA A 12 -18.91 -7.63 -15.30
CA ALA A 12 -18.98 -6.23 -14.89
C ALA A 12 -18.40 -6.09 -13.47
N GLU A 13 -17.30 -5.35 -13.35
CA GLU A 13 -16.61 -5.10 -12.08
C GLU A 13 -16.88 -3.67 -11.62
N GLN A 14 -17.24 -3.50 -10.35
CA GLN A 14 -17.49 -2.17 -9.78
C GLN A 14 -16.18 -1.59 -9.28
N VAL A 15 -15.81 -0.43 -9.84
CA VAL A 15 -14.70 0.37 -9.33
C VAL A 15 -15.22 1.23 -8.17
N PRO A 16 -14.55 1.23 -7.01
CA PRO A 16 -14.95 2.06 -5.88
C PRO A 16 -14.85 3.56 -6.22
N GLU A 17 -15.78 4.34 -5.69
CA GLU A 17 -15.71 5.80 -5.75
C GLU A 17 -14.84 6.28 -4.58
N LEU A 18 -13.63 6.74 -4.90
CA LEU A 18 -12.66 7.22 -3.93
C LEU A 18 -12.50 8.74 -4.03
N GLU A 19 -12.34 9.40 -2.90
CA GLU A 19 -11.98 10.82 -2.84
C GLU A 19 -10.51 11.02 -3.19
N LEU A 20 -10.18 12.22 -3.67
CA LEU A 20 -8.79 12.59 -3.95
C LEU A 20 -7.99 12.59 -2.64
N LEU A 21 -6.95 11.77 -2.59
CA LEU A 21 -6.00 11.81 -1.48
C LEU A 21 -5.21 13.11 -1.56
N HIS A 22 -5.33 13.94 -0.52
CA HIS A 22 -4.53 15.15 -0.40
C HIS A 22 -3.11 14.77 0.02
N ASP A 23 -2.12 15.17 -0.77
CA ASP A 23 -0.73 15.02 -0.37
C ASP A 23 -0.43 15.98 0.77
N VAL A 24 -0.24 15.43 1.97
CA VAL A 24 0.07 16.19 3.18
C VAL A 24 1.49 15.86 3.60
N LYS A 25 2.35 16.87 3.62
CA LYS A 25 3.80 16.76 3.91
C LYS A 25 4.15 16.04 5.23
N THR A 26 3.21 15.99 6.18
CA THR A 26 3.40 15.38 7.51
C THR A 26 2.79 13.97 7.62
N HIS A 27 2.26 13.39 6.54
CA HIS A 27 1.60 12.09 6.58
C HIS A 27 2.57 10.99 6.17
N TRP A 28 2.99 10.15 7.12
CA TRP A 28 4.01 9.13 6.91
C TRP A 28 3.49 7.91 6.14
N ASP A 29 2.17 7.77 6.00
CA ASP A 29 1.46 6.70 5.26
C ASP A 29 0.87 7.18 3.92
N SER A 30 1.28 8.35 3.41
CA SER A 30 0.86 8.84 2.09
C SER A 30 1.21 7.86 0.97
N THR A 31 2.41 7.26 1.00
CA THR A 31 2.82 6.26 0.00
C THR A 31 1.93 5.02 0.02
N TYR A 32 1.56 4.52 1.20
CA TYR A 32 0.62 3.41 1.32
C TYR A 32 -0.75 3.79 0.74
N ALA A 33 -1.30 4.94 1.13
CA ALA A 33 -2.61 5.39 0.68
C ALA A 33 -2.64 5.58 -0.86
N MET A 34 -1.58 6.14 -1.43
CA MET A 34 -1.44 6.29 -2.89
C MET A 34 -1.41 4.94 -3.61
N ILE A 35 -0.63 3.97 -3.13
CA ILE A 35 -0.53 2.65 -3.74
C ILE A 35 -1.86 1.90 -3.61
N ASN A 36 -2.48 1.89 -2.42
CA ASN A 36 -3.78 1.26 -2.20
C ASN A 36 -4.86 1.87 -3.11
N CYS A 37 -4.90 3.20 -3.25
CA CYS A 37 -5.81 3.87 -4.16
C CYS A 37 -5.55 3.50 -5.63
N LEU A 38 -4.28 3.46 -6.04
CA LEU A 38 -3.88 3.06 -7.39
C LEU A 38 -4.30 1.61 -7.70
N CYS A 39 -4.09 0.69 -6.76
CA CYS A 39 -4.54 -0.71 -6.87
C CYS A 39 -6.06 -0.81 -6.97
N ALA A 40 -6.80 -0.10 -6.11
CA ALA A 40 -8.27 -0.08 -6.11
C ALA A 40 -8.85 0.49 -7.42
N LEU A 41 -8.16 1.45 -8.03
CA LEU A 41 -8.58 2.10 -9.28
C LEU A 41 -7.93 1.49 -10.53
N ARG A 42 -7.25 0.33 -10.44
CA ARG A 42 -6.48 -0.28 -11.54
C ARG A 42 -7.25 -0.33 -12.86
N LEU A 43 -8.51 -0.75 -12.83
CA LEU A 43 -9.35 -0.83 -14.04
C LEU A 43 -9.62 0.56 -14.66
N ALA A 44 -9.94 1.54 -13.83
CA ALA A 44 -10.20 2.90 -14.28
C ALA A 44 -8.93 3.57 -14.82
N VAL A 45 -7.79 3.36 -14.16
CA VAL A 45 -6.49 3.88 -14.59
C VAL A 45 -6.07 3.26 -15.92
N ASN A 46 -6.15 1.95 -16.06
CA ASN A 46 -5.82 1.27 -17.32
C ASN A 46 -6.75 1.71 -18.47
N TYR A 47 -8.05 1.87 -18.20
CA TYR A 47 -8.99 2.40 -19.18
C TYR A 47 -8.65 3.84 -19.59
N PHE A 48 -8.34 4.70 -18.62
CA PHE A 48 -7.96 6.09 -18.86
C PHE A 48 -6.69 6.20 -19.70
N LEU A 49 -5.66 5.41 -19.37
CA LEU A 49 -4.39 5.39 -20.10
C LEU A 49 -4.53 4.82 -21.53
N ALA A 50 -5.54 3.97 -21.78
CA ALA A 50 -5.83 3.46 -23.11
C ALA A 50 -6.50 4.49 -24.05
N LEU A 51 -6.98 5.63 -23.52
CA LEU A 51 -7.60 6.67 -24.34
C LEU A 51 -6.57 7.36 -25.27
N PRO A 52 -6.96 7.67 -26.52
CA PRO A 52 -6.03 8.22 -27.52
C PRO A 52 -5.47 9.60 -27.16
N ASN A 53 -6.09 10.31 -26.21
CA ASN A 53 -5.70 11.65 -25.77
C ASN A 53 -4.55 11.65 -24.75
N GLN A 54 -4.23 10.50 -24.14
CA GLN A 54 -3.22 10.40 -23.06
C GLN A 54 -1.82 10.12 -23.59
N LYS A 55 -1.34 10.90 -24.58
CA LYS A 55 -0.03 10.63 -25.23
C LYS A 55 1.16 10.72 -24.28
N GLU A 56 1.12 11.63 -23.31
CA GLU A 56 2.21 11.87 -22.34
C GLU A 56 2.32 10.77 -21.28
N LEU A 57 1.22 10.05 -21.00
CA LEU A 57 1.17 9.03 -19.96
C LEU A 57 1.39 7.60 -20.47
N LYS A 58 1.58 7.42 -21.78
CA LYS A 58 1.77 6.09 -22.40
C LYS A 58 2.98 5.36 -21.85
N ASP A 59 4.05 6.08 -21.56
CA ASP A 59 5.30 5.50 -21.06
C ASP A 59 5.21 5.07 -19.58
N TYR A 60 4.15 5.50 -18.88
CA TYR A 60 3.90 5.18 -17.47
C TYR A 60 2.89 4.06 -17.27
N VAL A 61 2.44 3.41 -18.35
CA VAL A 61 1.56 2.24 -18.27
C VAL A 61 2.30 1.09 -17.59
N LEU A 62 1.74 0.61 -16.49
CA LEU A 62 2.30 -0.47 -15.71
C LEU A 62 1.99 -1.83 -16.36
N SER A 63 3.04 -2.61 -16.57
CA SER A 63 2.96 -4.01 -16.98
C SER A 63 2.46 -4.91 -15.85
N CYS A 64 1.97 -6.11 -16.16
CA CYS A 64 1.49 -7.07 -15.14
C CYS A 64 2.52 -7.33 -14.01
N PRO A 65 3.83 -7.54 -14.28
CA PRO A 65 4.81 -7.70 -13.22
C PRO A 65 4.95 -6.47 -12.33
N GLN A 66 4.84 -5.26 -12.89
CA GLN A 66 4.92 -4.02 -12.10
C GLN A 66 3.70 -3.84 -11.19
N TRP A 67 2.51 -4.27 -11.62
CA TRP A 67 1.34 -4.33 -10.76
C TRP A 67 1.51 -5.30 -9.60
N LEU A 68 2.08 -6.49 -9.84
CA LEU A 68 2.36 -7.45 -8.77
C LEU A 68 3.32 -6.89 -7.72
N VAL A 69 4.37 -6.19 -8.16
CA VAL A 69 5.31 -5.53 -7.24
C VAL A 69 4.60 -4.45 -6.41
N LEU A 70 3.69 -3.67 -7.00
CA LEU A 70 2.89 -2.69 -6.25
C LEU A 70 1.95 -3.35 -5.24
N GLU A 71 1.31 -4.47 -5.61
CA GLU A 71 0.51 -5.27 -4.68
C GLU A 71 1.38 -5.79 -3.52
N ASP A 72 2.60 -6.28 -3.79
CA ASP A 72 3.54 -6.67 -2.72
C ASP A 72 3.85 -5.51 -1.77
N PHE A 73 4.16 -4.32 -2.32
CA PHE A 73 4.41 -3.12 -1.50
C PHE A 73 3.18 -2.67 -0.72
N GLU A 74 1.99 -2.79 -1.29
CA GLU A 74 0.74 -2.51 -0.59
C GLU A 74 0.62 -3.38 0.66
N HIS A 75 0.87 -4.69 0.55
CA HIS A 75 0.82 -5.63 1.68
C HIS A 75 1.89 -5.32 2.74
N ILE A 76 3.11 -5.01 2.32
CA ILE A 76 4.21 -4.67 3.23
C ILE A 76 3.89 -3.40 4.01
N LEU A 77 3.42 -2.35 3.33
CA LEU A 77 3.13 -1.04 3.90
C LEU A 77 1.80 -1.00 4.67
N GLN A 78 0.89 -1.94 4.43
CA GLN A 78 -0.33 -2.08 5.22
C GLN A 78 -0.03 -2.34 6.70
N VAL A 79 1.04 -3.08 6.99
CA VAL A 79 1.44 -3.43 8.36
C VAL A 79 1.75 -2.17 9.21
N PRO A 80 2.73 -1.31 8.83
CA PRO A 80 3.00 -0.09 9.59
C PRO A 80 1.82 0.88 9.56
N HIS A 81 1.05 0.96 8.47
CA HIS A 81 -0.16 1.80 8.43
C HIS A 81 -1.18 1.38 9.52
N LYS A 82 -1.48 0.08 9.66
CA LYS A 82 -2.39 -0.42 10.69
C LYS A 82 -1.88 -0.14 12.12
N VAL A 83 -0.57 -0.30 12.34
CA VAL A 83 0.04 -0.02 13.64
C VAL A 83 0.00 1.48 13.97
N GLN A 84 0.34 2.35 13.00
CA GLN A 84 0.21 3.80 13.15
C GLN A 84 -1.22 4.18 13.48
N GLN A 85 -2.21 3.69 12.73
CA GLN A 85 -3.62 4.02 12.97
C GLN A 85 -4.06 3.58 14.37
N ARG A 86 -3.62 2.40 14.83
CA ARG A 86 -3.87 1.94 16.21
C ARG A 86 -3.27 2.91 17.23
N MET A 87 -2.01 3.31 17.07
CA MET A 87 -1.34 4.24 18.00
C MET A 87 -1.97 5.64 17.99
N SER A 88 -2.42 6.12 16.83
CA SER A 88 -3.08 7.41 16.67
C SER A 88 -4.54 7.43 17.16
N SER A 89 -5.17 6.26 17.29
CA SER A 89 -6.57 6.15 17.75
C SER A 89 -6.74 6.26 19.28
N GLU A 90 -5.66 6.10 20.05
CA GLU A 90 -5.71 6.21 21.51
C GLU A 90 -5.84 7.69 21.93
N SER A 91 -6.91 8.03 22.63
CA SER A 91 -7.13 9.38 23.19
C SER A 91 -6.27 9.70 24.42
N LEU A 92 -5.61 8.68 24.98
CA LEU A 92 -4.72 8.80 26.13
C LEU A 92 -3.30 8.43 25.70
N PRO A 93 -2.29 9.30 25.90
CA PRO A 93 -0.91 9.00 25.55
C PRO A 93 -0.36 7.94 26.51
N ARG A 94 -0.57 6.66 26.21
CA ARG A 94 0.11 5.58 26.91
C ARG A 94 1.33 5.19 26.10
N LEU A 95 2.45 5.85 26.39
CA LEU A 95 3.76 5.50 25.83
C LEU A 95 4.07 3.99 25.93
N GLY A 96 3.50 3.29 26.93
CA GLY A 96 3.63 1.85 27.11
C GLY A 96 3.02 0.98 26.01
N SER A 97 2.12 1.49 25.15
CA SER A 97 1.59 0.73 24.01
C SER A 97 2.50 0.78 22.78
N ALA A 98 3.47 1.71 22.75
CA ALA A 98 4.38 1.86 21.63
C ALA A 98 5.28 0.64 21.44
N VAL A 99 5.94 0.17 22.51
CA VAL A 99 6.85 -0.98 22.44
C VAL A 99 6.16 -2.25 21.92
N PRO A 100 4.99 -2.66 22.47
CA PRO A 100 4.23 -3.79 21.92
C PRO A 100 3.79 -3.58 20.46
N CYS A 101 3.48 -2.35 20.05
CA CYS A 101 3.14 -2.03 18.67
C CYS A 101 4.34 -2.20 17.72
N PHE A 102 5.54 -1.82 18.17
CA PHE A 102 6.79 -2.03 17.44
C PHE A 102 7.10 -3.52 17.27
N GLU A 103 7.05 -4.28 18.36
CA GLU A 103 7.27 -5.73 18.35
C GLU A 103 6.27 -6.45 17.46
N LEU A 104 5.01 -6.00 17.45
CA LEU A 104 3.96 -6.56 16.62
C LEU A 104 4.26 -6.40 15.13
N PHE A 105 4.59 -5.19 14.64
CA PHE A 105 4.85 -5.05 13.20
C PHE A 105 6.14 -5.76 12.78
N MET A 106 7.18 -5.76 13.63
CA MET A 106 8.42 -6.50 13.34
C MET A 106 8.13 -7.99 13.18
N SER A 107 7.36 -8.58 14.10
CA SER A 107 6.94 -9.99 14.03
C SER A 107 6.13 -10.29 12.76
N VAL A 108 5.26 -9.36 12.34
CA VAL A 108 4.47 -9.52 11.11
C VAL A 108 5.36 -9.44 9.87
N TRP A 109 6.35 -8.55 9.82
CA TRP A 109 7.30 -8.50 8.70
C TRP A 109 8.21 -9.73 8.63
N GLU A 110 8.65 -10.27 9.75
CA GLU A 110 9.38 -11.54 9.80
C GLU A 110 8.53 -12.69 9.23
N MET A 111 7.27 -12.80 9.66
CA MET A 111 6.32 -13.78 9.14
C MET A 111 6.08 -13.59 7.64
N LEU A 112 5.93 -12.34 7.19
CA LEU A 112 5.65 -12.02 5.80
C LEU A 112 6.82 -12.42 4.90
N GLY A 113 8.06 -12.12 5.30
CA GLY A 113 9.27 -12.55 4.59
C GLY A 113 9.52 -14.06 4.63
N ALA A 114 9.09 -14.76 5.68
CA ALA A 114 9.15 -16.22 5.76
C ALA A 114 8.11 -16.90 4.85
N THR A 115 6.92 -16.30 4.73
CA THR A 115 5.82 -16.83 3.91
C THR A 115 6.03 -16.56 2.42
N HIS A 116 6.61 -15.40 2.09
CA HIS A 116 6.82 -14.94 0.73
C HIS A 116 8.30 -14.61 0.50
N PRO A 117 9.11 -15.55 -0.02
CA PRO A 117 10.55 -15.34 -0.18
C PRO A 117 10.92 -14.15 -1.08
N HIS A 118 10.04 -13.75 -2.01
CA HIS A 118 10.28 -12.60 -2.90
C HIS A 118 10.12 -11.26 -2.20
N VAL A 119 9.32 -11.16 -1.13
CA VAL A 119 9.16 -9.91 -0.37
C VAL A 119 10.22 -9.70 0.71
N LYS A 120 10.92 -10.78 1.06
CA LYS A 120 11.95 -10.81 2.10
C LYS A 120 13.01 -9.71 1.96
N PRO A 121 13.58 -9.43 0.77
CA PRO A 121 14.59 -8.38 0.64
C PRO A 121 14.08 -7.00 1.07
N TRP A 122 12.80 -6.70 0.86
CA TRP A 122 12.19 -5.42 1.23
C TRP A 122 11.81 -5.37 2.71
N THR A 123 11.26 -6.46 3.24
CA THR A 123 10.95 -6.56 4.68
C THR A 123 12.21 -6.52 5.54
N ASP A 124 13.32 -7.11 5.08
CA ASP A 124 14.60 -7.12 5.81
C ASP A 124 15.17 -5.70 5.95
N VAL A 125 15.08 -4.88 4.89
CA VAL A 125 15.47 -3.46 4.96
C VAL A 125 14.58 -2.72 5.97
N GLY A 126 13.27 -2.97 5.95
CA GLY A 126 12.35 -2.39 6.93
C GLY A 126 12.69 -2.79 8.37
N LEU A 127 13.01 -4.07 8.60
CA LEU A 127 13.40 -4.63 9.89
C LEU A 127 14.73 -4.04 10.39
N GLU A 128 15.72 -3.87 9.52
CA GLU A 128 17.01 -3.23 9.86
C GLU A 128 16.79 -1.82 10.46
N TRP A 129 15.93 -1.03 9.80
CA TRP A 129 15.55 0.28 10.32
C TRP A 129 14.77 0.17 11.63
N ALA A 130 13.80 -0.73 11.72
CA ALA A 130 12.99 -0.93 12.92
C ALA A 130 13.86 -1.29 14.14
N THR A 131 14.81 -2.22 13.98
CA THR A 131 15.77 -2.59 15.03
C THR A 131 16.62 -1.41 15.47
N LYS A 132 17.08 -0.57 14.53
CA LYS A 132 17.87 0.63 14.86
C LYS A 132 17.08 1.64 15.69
N TYR A 133 15.78 1.78 15.45
CA TYR A 133 14.90 2.63 16.26
C TYR A 133 14.54 2.00 17.61
N TYR A 134 14.38 0.67 17.66
CA TYR A 134 14.07 -0.05 18.89
C TYR A 134 15.24 -0.04 19.89
N GLN A 135 16.48 -0.02 19.41
CA GLN A 135 17.70 -0.01 20.25
C GLN A 135 18.10 1.39 20.78
N ARG A 136 17.37 2.45 20.42
CA ARG A 136 17.65 3.83 20.83
C ARG A 136 16.77 4.25 22.00
#